data_AF-A0A972VP33-F1
#
_entry.id   AF-A0A972VP33-F1
#
_cell.length_a   1.000
_cell.length_b   1.000
_cell.length_c   1.000
_cell.angle_alpha   90.00
_cell.angle_beta   90.00
_cell.angle_gamma   90.00
#
_symmetry.space_group_name_H-M   'P 1'
#
loop_
_entity.id
_entity.type
_entity.pdbx_description
1 polymer ?
#
loop_
_entity_poly.entity_id
_entity_poly.type
_entity_poly.pdbx_seq_one_letter_code
_entity_poly.pdbx_strand_id
1 'polypeptide(L)' 'MTLVETDSPFLSPMPFRGKRNEPARTRLVAEQLTEVTTGNGERLFNI' A
#
# COMPACT_ATOMS: atom_id res chain seq x y z
N MET A 1 8.72 -10.00 -7.77
CA MET A 1 7.42 -9.58 -8.33
C MET A 1 6.45 -9.50 -7.17
N THR A 2 5.96 -8.31 -6.82
CA THR A 2 5.03 -8.11 -5.69
C THR A 2 3.63 -7.88 -6.25
N LEU A 3 2.62 -8.51 -5.64
CA LEU A 3 1.22 -8.31 -5.96
C LEU A 3 0.59 -7.34 -4.96
N VAL A 4 -0.38 -6.53 -5.42
CA VAL A 4 -1.10 -5.57 -4.59
C VAL A 4 -2.60 -5.76 -4.77
N GLU A 5 -3.34 -5.72 -3.67
CA GLU A 5 -4.80 -5.86 -3.65
C GLU A 5 -5.42 -4.98 -2.54
N THR A 6 -6.76 -4.89 -2.53
CA THR A 6 -7.51 -4.11 -1.53
C THR A 6 -8.37 -4.97 -0.59
N ASP A 7 -8.66 -6.22 -0.93
CA ASP A 7 -9.67 -7.04 -0.23
C ASP A 7 -11.06 -6.36 -0.17
N SER A 8 -11.45 -5.67 -1.24
CA SER A 8 -12.76 -5.01 -1.29
C SER A 8 -13.92 -6.03 -1.22
N PRO A 9 -14.97 -5.78 -0.42
CA PRO A 9 -15.36 -4.50 0.20
C PRO A 9 -14.77 -4.23 1.60
N PHE A 10 -13.82 -5.02 2.08
CA PHE A 10 -13.25 -4.97 3.43
C PHE A 10 -11.91 -4.23 3.47
N LEU A 11 -11.41 -3.94 4.67
CA LEU A 11 -10.04 -3.46 4.92
C LEU A 11 -9.61 -2.19 4.15
N SER A 12 -10.47 -1.17 4.14
CA SER A 12 -10.12 0.13 3.53
C SER A 12 -8.78 0.69 4.03
N PRO A 13 -7.85 1.04 3.13
CA PRO A 13 -6.59 1.69 3.50
C PRO A 13 -6.84 3.13 3.98
N MET A 14 -5.85 3.73 4.66
CA MET A 14 -5.92 5.13 5.06
C MET A 14 -5.98 6.05 3.82
N PRO A 15 -6.70 7.19 3.87
CA PRO A 15 -7.46 7.74 5.01
C PRO A 15 -8.89 7.18 5.15
N PHE A 16 -9.25 6.14 4.40
CA PHE A 16 -10.62 5.62 4.32
C PHE A 16 -10.92 4.48 5.31
N ARG A 17 -10.03 4.23 6.28
CA ARG A 17 -10.21 3.18 7.28
C ARG A 17 -11.56 3.32 7.98
N GLY A 18 -12.23 2.18 8.20
CA GLY A 18 -13.58 2.13 8.79
C GLY A 18 -14.71 2.39 7.80
N LYS A 19 -14.43 2.77 6.55
CA LYS A 19 -15.42 2.87 5.46
C LYS A 19 -15.37 1.62 4.57
N ARG A 20 -16.39 1.41 3.73
CA ARG A 20 -16.40 0.36 2.71
C ARG A 20 -15.22 0.55 1.76
N ASN A 21 -14.54 -0.55 1.44
CA ASN A 21 -13.40 -0.52 0.53
C ASN A 21 -13.83 -0.66 -0.92
N GLU A 22 -13.00 -0.11 -1.80
CA GLU A 22 -13.24 -0.04 -3.24
C GLU A 22 -11.96 -0.47 -3.99
N PRO A 23 -12.09 -1.23 -5.09
CA PRO A 23 -10.94 -1.69 -5.87
C PRO A 23 -10.01 -0.54 -6.33
N ALA A 24 -10.56 0.65 -6.55
CA ALA A 24 -9.80 1.85 -6.92
C ALA A 24 -8.74 2.25 -5.88
N ARG A 25 -8.90 1.86 -4.61
CA ARG A 25 -7.95 2.18 -3.53
C ARG A 25 -6.69 1.32 -3.56
N THR A 26 -6.55 0.40 -4.52
CA THR A 26 -5.32 -0.40 -4.74
C THR A 26 -4.10 0.50 -4.93
N ARG A 27 -4.30 1.68 -5.53
CA ARG A 27 -3.27 2.71 -5.67
C ARG A 27 -2.63 3.09 -4.33
N LEU A 28 -3.42 3.25 -3.27
CA LEU A 28 -2.93 3.68 -1.95
C LEU A 28 -2.05 2.60 -1.30
N VAL A 29 -2.39 1.33 -1.52
CA VAL A 29 -1.58 0.20 -1.05
C VAL A 29 -0.26 0.14 -1.82
N ALA A 30 -0.28 0.38 -3.13
CA ALA A 30 0.92 0.41 -3.95
C ALA A 30 1.86 1.58 -3.56
N GLU A 31 1.31 2.77 -3.30
CA GLU A 31 2.07 3.92 -2.81
C GLU A 31 2.79 3.62 -1.49
N GLN A 32 2.07 3.03 -0.52
CA GLN A 32 2.65 2.66 0.76
C GLN A 32 3.74 1.59 0.62
N LEU A 33 3.54 0.60 -0.27
CA LEU A 33 4.53 -0.43 -0.57
C LEU A 33 5.82 0.18 -1.13
N THR A 34 5.69 1.14 -2.06
CA THR A 34 6.85 1.83 -2.64
C THR A 34 7.63 2.59 -1.58
N GLU A 35 6.96 3.35 -0.71
CA GLU A 35 7.61 4.09 0.39
C GLU A 35 8.43 3.14 1.28
N VAL A 36 7.84 2.03 1.71
CA VAL A 36 8.50 1.06 2.59
C VAL A 36 9.66 0.37 1.87
N THR A 37 9.46 -0.06 0.63
CA THR A 37 10.45 -0.86 -0.10
C THR A 37 11.64 -0.02 -0.54
N THR A 38 11.41 1.19 -1.05
CA THR A 38 12.49 2.12 -1.39
C THR A 38 13.26 2.52 -0.14
N GLY A 39 12.56 2.89 0.95
CA GLY A 39 13.22 3.23 2.22
C GLY A 39 14.02 2.06 2.81
N ASN A 40 13.61 0.82 2.58
CA ASN A 40 14.43 -0.34 2.94
C ASN A 40 15.72 -0.43 2.11
N GLY A 41 15.65 -0.13 0.82
CA GLY A 41 16.82 -0.06 -0.05
C GLY A 41 17.82 0.98 0.43
N GLU A 42 17.36 2.21 0.68
CA GLU A 42 18.18 3.31 1.23
C GLU A 42 18.84 2.89 2.55
N ARG A 43 18.07 2.31 3.49
CA ARG A 43 18.60 1.87 4.80
C ARG A 43 19.63 0.74 4.71
N LEU A 44 19.41 -0.23 3.82
CA LEU A 44 20.27 -1.41 3.72
C LEU A 44 21.54 -1.16 2.92
N PHE A 45 21.45 -0.32 1.89
CA PHE A 45 22.55 -0.09 0.96
C PHE A 45 23.22 1.28 1.16
N ASN A 46 22.73 2.10 2.10
CA ASN A 46 23.23 3.44 2.39
C ASN A 46 23.37 4.30 1.12
N ILE A 47 22.36 4.17 0.24
CA ILE A 47 22.18 4.96 -0.98
C ILE A 47 21.15 6.06 -0.75
#